data_AF-A0A2E6C2A9-F1
#
_entry.id   AF-A0A2E6C2A9-F1
#
_cell.length_a   1.000
_cell.length_b   1.000
_cell.length_c   1.000
_cell.angle_alpha   90.00
_cell.angle_beta   90.00
_cell.angle_gamma   90.00
#
_symmetry.space_group_name_H-M   'P 1'
#
loop_
_entity.id
_entity.type
_entity.pdbx_description
1 polymer ?
#
loop_
_entity_poly.entity_id
_entity_poly.type
_entity_poly.pdbx_seq_one_letter_code
_entity_poly.pdbx_strand_id
1 'polypeptide(L)'
;MPPKRRAKKLLPLSGSEKRYTHRFWGSRRGVGNNNCYAYAFGDYEGYRGAKSTPGDRAKTRRYGSLKCRDLAKGVLADNKKKVYKTKPTARCKPGYFKAMMVVAPGRDFHFYRQHGEIELKIKRGDTAASIARFLKIPLGRVRMAIGKYKGRDPKTGKLRVGKNIRIKCNGWSHKRGWATGPLLHDAKGKVIKDPRKASRNYPGLNYSKFCGAFCVKDRGIRTGHDW
;
A
#
# COMPACT_ATOMS: atom_id res chain seq x y z
N MET A 1 29.35 -7.86 25.01
CA MET A 1 28.27 -7.00 24.45
C MET A 1 27.52 -7.76 23.37
N PRO A 2 26.19 -7.89 23.40
CA PRO A 2 25.46 -8.54 22.32
C PRO A 2 25.62 -7.73 21.02
N PRO A 3 25.84 -8.38 19.87
CA PRO A 3 26.06 -7.69 18.60
C PRO A 3 24.83 -6.84 18.26
N LYS A 4 25.06 -5.54 17.99
CA LYS A 4 24.01 -4.62 17.52
C LYS A 4 23.36 -5.22 16.27
N ARG A 5 22.12 -5.71 16.41
CA ARG A 5 21.35 -6.32 15.32
C ARG A 5 21.28 -5.34 14.14
N ARG A 6 21.97 -5.63 13.03
CA ARG A 6 21.95 -4.78 11.81
C ARG A 6 20.50 -4.45 11.47
N ALA A 7 20.17 -3.16 11.40
CA ALA A 7 18.83 -2.71 11.05
C ALA A 7 18.47 -3.31 9.68
N LYS A 8 17.36 -4.06 9.61
CA LYS A 8 16.89 -4.64 8.34
C LYS A 8 16.68 -3.49 7.35
N LYS A 9 17.48 -3.45 6.27
CA LYS A 9 17.42 -2.41 5.24
C LYS A 9 16.02 -2.41 4.62
N LEU A 10 15.33 -1.27 4.72
CA LEU A 10 14.01 -1.09 4.12
C LEU A 10 14.15 -1.13 2.59
N LEU A 11 13.08 -1.55 1.90
CA LEU A 11 13.06 -1.55 0.43
C LEU A 11 13.24 -0.12 -0.11
N PRO A 12 14.00 0.09 -1.20
CA PRO A 12 14.35 1.43 -1.64
C PRO A 12 13.11 2.21 -2.11
N LEU A 13 13.06 3.48 -1.73
CA LEU A 13 12.14 4.48 -2.27
C LEU A 13 12.75 5.10 -3.53
N SER A 14 11.95 5.42 -4.52
CA SER A 14 12.35 6.22 -5.69
C SER A 14 12.21 7.72 -5.47
N GLY A 15 11.37 8.14 -4.51
CA GLY A 15 10.96 9.54 -4.32
C GLY A 15 9.62 9.88 -4.96
N SER A 16 9.04 8.98 -5.76
CA SER A 16 7.75 9.19 -6.43
C SER A 16 6.60 8.40 -5.77
N GLU A 17 6.84 7.81 -4.60
CA GLU A 17 5.81 7.11 -3.84
C GLU A 17 4.63 8.01 -3.48
N LYS A 18 3.42 7.54 -3.76
CA LYS A 18 2.21 8.21 -3.29
C LYS A 18 2.18 8.21 -1.77
N ARG A 19 1.66 9.29 -1.19
CA ARG A 19 1.35 9.35 0.24
C ARG A 19 0.27 8.31 0.58
N TYR A 20 0.48 7.54 1.64
CA TYR A 20 -0.62 6.77 2.21
C TYR A 20 -1.63 7.75 2.82
N THR A 21 -2.91 7.62 2.47
CA THR A 21 -3.99 8.43 3.03
C THR A 21 -5.29 7.65 3.04
N HIS A 22 -6.11 7.90 4.06
CA HIS A 22 -7.44 7.33 4.20
C HIS A 22 -8.54 8.24 3.61
N ARG A 23 -8.20 9.45 3.10
CA ARG A 23 -9.16 10.48 2.64
C ARG A 23 -10.19 9.93 1.65
N PHE A 24 -9.86 9.92 0.35
CA PHE A 24 -10.77 9.48 -0.69
C PHE A 24 -10.84 7.95 -0.76
N TRP A 25 -9.71 7.25 -0.57
CA TRP A 25 -9.66 5.78 -0.58
C TRP A 25 -10.48 5.08 0.51
N GLY A 26 -10.73 5.77 1.63
CA GLY A 26 -11.48 5.23 2.76
C GLY A 26 -12.86 5.85 2.95
N SER A 27 -13.31 6.70 2.02
CA SER A 27 -14.69 7.18 2.00
C SER A 27 -15.65 6.06 1.56
N ARG A 28 -16.95 6.20 1.80
CA ARG A 28 -17.97 5.24 1.30
C ARG A 28 -17.81 4.99 -0.20
N ARG A 29 -17.61 6.07 -0.97
CA ARG A 29 -17.38 6.03 -2.42
C ARG A 29 -16.07 5.32 -2.77
N GLY A 30 -14.97 5.63 -2.09
CA GLY A 30 -13.69 4.99 -2.36
C GLY A 30 -13.66 3.52 -1.98
N VAL A 31 -14.31 3.15 -0.88
CA VAL A 31 -14.39 1.79 -0.39
C VAL A 31 -15.16 0.92 -1.38
N GLY A 32 -16.35 1.36 -1.80
CA GLY A 32 -17.23 0.60 -2.69
C GLY A 32 -16.83 0.52 -4.16
N ASN A 33 -15.89 1.35 -4.64
CA ASN A 33 -15.57 1.43 -6.08
C ASN A 33 -14.12 1.06 -6.42
N ASN A 34 -13.26 0.81 -5.42
CA ASN A 34 -11.83 0.60 -5.66
C ASN A 34 -11.34 -0.63 -4.89
N ASN A 35 -10.81 -1.62 -5.58
CA ASN A 35 -10.25 -2.83 -4.97
C ASN A 35 -8.73 -2.70 -4.74
N CYS A 36 -8.06 -3.81 -4.41
CA CYS A 36 -6.63 -3.83 -4.13
C CYS A 36 -5.78 -3.39 -5.33
N TYR A 37 -6.17 -3.77 -6.56
CA TYR A 37 -5.41 -3.46 -7.77
C TYR A 37 -5.51 -1.97 -8.13
N ALA A 38 -6.73 -1.43 -8.23
CA ALA A 38 -6.98 0.00 -8.43
C ALA A 38 -6.26 0.86 -7.37
N TYR A 39 -6.40 0.49 -6.10
CA TYR A 39 -5.71 1.17 -5.00
C TYR A 39 -4.19 1.14 -5.15
N ALA A 40 -3.62 -0.04 -5.39
CA ALA A 40 -2.18 -0.20 -5.42
C ALA A 40 -1.53 0.54 -6.59
N PHE A 41 -2.27 0.72 -7.69
CA PHE A 41 -1.79 1.37 -8.90
C PHE A 41 -2.15 2.85 -8.97
N GLY A 42 -2.98 3.34 -8.03
CA GLY A 42 -3.35 4.75 -7.93
C GLY A 42 -4.47 5.17 -8.89
N ASP A 43 -5.26 4.21 -9.36
CA ASP A 43 -6.38 4.37 -10.28
C ASP A 43 -7.69 4.53 -9.48
N TYR A 44 -7.87 5.70 -8.87
CA TYR A 44 -9.09 5.99 -8.10
C TYR A 44 -10.23 6.31 -9.05
N GLU A 45 -11.34 5.60 -8.88
CA GLU A 45 -12.59 5.91 -9.55
C GLU A 45 -13.69 6.21 -8.54
N GLY A 46 -14.51 7.20 -8.89
CA GLY A 46 -15.71 7.53 -8.14
C GLY A 46 -16.82 6.51 -8.35
N TYR A 47 -16.86 5.88 -9.51
CA TYR A 47 -17.80 4.82 -9.84
C TYR A 47 -17.07 3.74 -10.62
N ARG A 48 -17.29 2.47 -10.26
CA ARG A 48 -16.72 1.35 -11.00
C ARG A 48 -17.71 0.18 -10.98
N GLY A 49 -18.23 -0.19 -12.14
CA GLY A 49 -19.23 -1.27 -12.26
C GLY A 49 -18.71 -2.65 -11.84
N ALA A 50 -17.40 -2.89 -11.94
CA ALA A 50 -16.78 -4.16 -11.53
C ALA A 50 -15.40 -3.95 -10.88
N LYS A 51 -14.98 -4.89 -10.02
CA LYS A 51 -13.62 -4.89 -9.45
C LYS A 51 -12.60 -5.05 -10.58
N SER A 52 -11.58 -4.19 -10.63
CA SER A 52 -10.53 -4.30 -11.64
C SER A 52 -9.66 -5.53 -11.43
N THR A 53 -9.36 -6.21 -12.52
CA THR A 53 -8.52 -7.40 -12.59
C THR A 53 -7.39 -7.14 -13.58
N PRO A 54 -6.15 -7.61 -13.31
CA PRO A 54 -5.07 -7.50 -14.28
C PRO A 54 -5.48 -8.01 -15.67
N GLY A 55 -5.32 -7.16 -16.68
CA GLY A 55 -5.70 -7.43 -18.07
C GLY A 55 -7.05 -6.87 -18.50
N ASP A 56 -7.90 -6.37 -17.58
CA ASP A 56 -9.20 -5.77 -17.92
C ASP A 56 -9.01 -4.55 -18.83
N ARG A 57 -8.05 -3.67 -18.51
CA ARG A 57 -7.81 -2.44 -19.27
C ARG A 57 -7.31 -2.74 -20.68
N ALA A 58 -6.46 -3.75 -20.81
CA ALA A 58 -5.92 -4.17 -22.10
C ALA A 58 -6.82 -5.14 -22.87
N LYS A 59 -7.96 -5.56 -22.31
CA LYS A 59 -8.81 -6.64 -22.86
C LYS A 59 -8.03 -7.95 -23.12
N THR A 60 -7.06 -8.25 -22.24
CA THR A 60 -6.19 -9.45 -22.32
C THR A 60 -6.37 -10.40 -21.15
N ARG A 61 -7.37 -10.14 -20.29
CA ARG A 61 -7.67 -10.97 -19.13
C ARG A 61 -7.97 -12.40 -19.55
N ARG A 62 -7.32 -13.34 -18.87
CA ARG A 62 -7.64 -14.77 -18.96
C ARG A 62 -8.59 -15.13 -17.83
N TYR A 63 -9.89 -15.23 -18.14
CA TYR A 63 -10.91 -15.61 -17.17
C TYR A 63 -10.56 -16.97 -16.52
N GLY A 64 -10.80 -17.09 -15.21
CA GLY A 64 -10.44 -18.27 -14.41
C GLY A 64 -8.95 -18.45 -14.08
N SER A 65 -8.02 -17.75 -14.75
CA SER A 65 -6.58 -17.90 -14.45
C SER A 65 -6.11 -16.94 -13.36
N LEU A 66 -5.68 -17.51 -12.22
CA LEU A 66 -5.00 -16.80 -11.13
C LEU A 66 -3.50 -17.16 -11.06
N LYS A 67 -2.93 -17.65 -12.16
CA LYS A 67 -1.50 -17.96 -12.24
C LYS A 67 -0.70 -16.65 -12.24
N CYS A 68 0.35 -16.59 -11.42
CA CYS A 68 1.22 -15.41 -11.32
C CYS A 68 1.69 -14.88 -12.68
N ARG A 69 2.02 -15.78 -13.62
CA ARG A 69 2.46 -15.42 -14.97
C ARG A 69 1.38 -14.65 -15.74
N ASP A 70 0.16 -15.15 -15.72
CA ASP A 70 -0.95 -14.60 -16.49
C ASP A 70 -1.38 -13.25 -15.89
N LEU A 71 -1.51 -13.17 -14.56
CA LEU A 71 -1.78 -11.91 -13.86
C LEU A 71 -0.67 -10.87 -14.11
N ALA A 72 0.61 -11.26 -14.06
CA ALA A 72 1.70 -10.34 -14.32
C ALA A 72 1.72 -9.84 -15.77
N LYS A 73 1.34 -10.68 -16.75
CA LYS A 73 1.15 -10.25 -18.14
C LYS A 73 0.03 -9.22 -18.25
N GLY A 74 -1.11 -9.46 -17.60
CA GLY A 74 -2.22 -8.51 -17.54
C GLY A 74 -1.82 -7.15 -16.95
N VAL A 75 -1.09 -7.15 -15.81
CA VAL A 75 -0.58 -5.93 -15.17
C VAL A 75 0.26 -5.08 -16.15
N LEU A 76 1.14 -5.72 -16.91
CA LEU A 76 2.02 -5.03 -17.87
C LEU A 76 1.24 -4.53 -19.10
N ALA A 77 0.25 -5.31 -19.54
CA ALA A 77 -0.57 -4.99 -20.70
C ALA A 77 -1.49 -3.78 -20.43
N ASP A 78 -2.10 -3.70 -19.24
CA ASP A 78 -3.05 -2.64 -18.86
C ASP A 78 -2.47 -1.23 -19.03
N ASN A 79 -1.16 -1.08 -18.80
CA ASN A 79 -0.49 0.23 -18.79
C ASN A 79 0.88 0.16 -19.47
N LYS A 80 0.89 -0.20 -20.75
CA LYS A 80 2.12 -0.27 -21.58
C LYS A 80 2.96 1.00 -21.40
N LYS A 81 4.28 0.84 -21.27
CA LYS A 81 5.29 1.90 -21.04
C LYS A 81 5.18 2.64 -19.69
N LYS A 82 4.08 2.47 -18.92
CA LYS A 82 3.87 3.11 -17.60
C LYS A 82 4.02 2.13 -16.44
N VAL A 83 4.12 0.83 -16.71
CA VAL A 83 4.42 -0.20 -15.71
C VAL A 83 5.50 -1.13 -16.24
N TYR A 84 6.47 -1.49 -15.39
CA TYR A 84 7.46 -2.52 -15.70
C TYR A 84 7.72 -3.42 -14.49
N LYS A 85 8.07 -4.68 -14.74
CA LYS A 85 8.41 -5.66 -13.71
C LYS A 85 9.83 -5.38 -13.18
N THR A 86 10.06 -5.62 -11.89
CA THR A 86 11.37 -5.41 -11.26
C THR A 86 11.62 -6.39 -10.12
N LYS A 87 12.86 -6.39 -9.59
CA LYS A 87 13.18 -7.08 -8.33
C LYS A 87 12.63 -6.27 -7.14
N PRO A 88 12.11 -6.92 -6.09
CA PRO A 88 11.63 -6.22 -4.88
C PRO A 88 12.63 -5.22 -4.28
N THR A 89 13.92 -5.57 -4.31
CA THR A 89 15.04 -4.81 -3.75
C THR A 89 15.60 -3.74 -4.68
N ALA A 90 15.17 -3.71 -5.95
CA ALA A 90 15.60 -2.68 -6.89
C ALA A 90 14.83 -1.37 -6.65
N ARG A 91 15.53 -0.25 -6.83
CA ARG A 91 14.93 1.09 -6.84
C ARG A 91 14.18 1.28 -8.16
N CYS A 92 12.98 1.85 -8.11
CA CYS A 92 12.28 2.27 -9.32
C CYS A 92 12.91 3.55 -9.87
N LYS A 93 12.94 3.71 -11.20
CA LYS A 93 13.34 4.95 -11.86
C LYS A 93 12.49 6.16 -11.38
N PRO A 94 13.01 7.40 -11.46
CA PRO A 94 12.25 8.60 -11.13
C PRO A 94 10.90 8.67 -11.84
N GLY A 95 9.85 9.13 -11.15
CA GLY A 95 8.47 9.15 -11.63
C GLY A 95 7.70 7.83 -11.46
N TYR A 96 8.29 6.83 -10.78
CA TYR A 96 7.66 5.52 -10.58
C TYR A 96 7.75 5.08 -9.12
N PHE A 97 6.68 4.49 -8.59
CA PHE A 97 6.65 3.88 -7.26
C PHE A 97 6.45 2.37 -7.35
N LYS A 98 6.64 1.65 -6.24
CA LYS A 98 6.57 0.18 -6.25
C LYS A 98 5.21 -0.36 -5.80
N ALA A 99 4.71 -1.34 -6.55
CA ALA A 99 3.61 -2.21 -6.15
C ALA A 99 4.08 -3.68 -6.12
N MET A 100 3.45 -4.51 -5.29
CA MET A 100 3.76 -5.93 -5.20
C MET A 100 2.50 -6.77 -5.26
N MET A 101 2.57 -7.90 -5.97
CA MET A 101 1.47 -8.83 -6.18
C MET A 101 1.73 -10.15 -5.47
N VAL A 102 0.69 -10.65 -4.82
CA VAL A 102 0.63 -11.98 -4.21
C VAL A 102 -0.67 -12.66 -4.64
N VAL A 103 -0.73 -13.97 -4.50
CA VAL A 103 -1.97 -14.74 -4.75
C VAL A 103 -2.24 -15.71 -3.62
N ALA A 104 -3.53 -15.91 -3.34
CA ALA A 104 -4.05 -17.11 -2.72
C ALA A 104 -4.23 -18.12 -3.86
N PRO A 105 -3.39 -19.17 -3.94
CA PRO A 105 -3.38 -20.08 -5.09
C PRO A 105 -4.78 -20.60 -5.43
N GLY A 106 -5.17 -20.48 -6.70
CA GLY A 106 -6.47 -20.92 -7.21
C GLY A 106 -7.68 -20.10 -6.75
N ARG A 107 -7.49 -19.06 -5.94
CA ARG A 107 -8.62 -18.38 -5.26
C ARG A 107 -8.69 -16.87 -5.40
N ASP A 108 -7.58 -16.16 -5.19
CA ASP A 108 -7.60 -14.69 -5.27
C ASP A 108 -6.22 -14.09 -5.54
N PHE A 109 -6.18 -12.84 -5.99
CA PHE A 109 -4.97 -12.04 -6.10
C PHE A 109 -5.03 -10.84 -5.14
N HIS A 110 -3.87 -10.32 -4.76
CA HIS A 110 -3.81 -9.14 -3.89
C HIS A 110 -2.59 -8.28 -4.17
N PHE A 111 -2.77 -6.98 -3.98
CA PHE A 111 -1.74 -5.98 -4.26
C PHE A 111 -1.41 -5.11 -3.05
N TYR A 112 -0.12 -4.81 -2.94
CA TYR A 112 0.45 -3.87 -1.98
C TYR A 112 1.07 -2.69 -2.69
N ARG A 113 1.08 -1.53 -2.03
CA ARG A 113 1.69 -0.29 -2.52
C ARG A 113 2.72 0.25 -1.53
N GLN A 114 3.86 0.70 -2.07
CA GLN A 114 4.91 1.35 -1.29
C GLN A 114 4.63 2.84 -1.09
N HIS A 115 5.01 3.35 0.07
CA HIS A 115 4.82 4.73 0.50
C HIS A 115 6.12 5.29 1.08
N GLY A 116 6.41 6.56 0.77
CA GLY A 116 7.47 7.34 1.45
C GLY A 116 6.94 8.26 2.55
N GLU A 117 5.63 8.50 2.59
CA GLU A 117 4.95 9.33 3.57
C GLU A 117 3.61 8.71 3.95
N ILE A 118 3.30 8.76 5.25
CA ILE A 118 2.07 8.22 5.83
C ILE A 118 1.27 9.37 6.42
N GLU A 119 0.04 9.57 5.94
CA GLU A 119 -0.95 10.43 6.58
C GLU A 119 -1.81 9.59 7.54
N LEU A 120 -1.83 9.99 8.80
CA LEU A 120 -2.68 9.38 9.84
C LEU A 120 -3.65 10.43 10.37
N LYS A 121 -4.89 10.01 10.63
CA LYS A 121 -5.84 10.75 11.47
C LYS A 121 -5.67 10.26 12.89
N ILE A 122 -5.27 11.15 13.80
CA ILE A 122 -5.10 10.82 15.23
C ILE A 122 -6.43 10.30 15.78
N LYS A 123 -6.40 9.14 16.44
CA LYS A 123 -7.56 8.50 17.06
C LYS A 123 -7.51 8.66 18.58
N ARG A 124 -8.66 8.45 19.23
CA ARG A 124 -8.74 8.35 20.69
C ARG A 124 -7.82 7.21 21.16
N GLY A 125 -6.99 7.47 22.16
CA GLY A 125 -6.01 6.52 22.69
C GLY A 125 -4.64 6.51 21.99
N ASP A 126 -4.46 7.21 20.87
CA ASP A 126 -3.14 7.34 20.27
C ASP A 126 -2.19 8.16 21.16
N THR A 127 -0.92 7.75 21.18
CA THR A 127 0.21 8.52 21.73
C THR A 127 1.33 8.56 20.70
N ALA A 128 2.26 9.52 20.79
CA ALA A 128 3.42 9.51 19.88
C ALA A 128 4.21 8.19 20.01
N ALA A 129 4.25 7.59 21.21
CA ALA A 129 4.88 6.29 21.46
C ALA A 129 4.12 5.13 20.81
N SER A 130 2.78 5.07 20.88
CA SER A 130 2.01 4.02 20.19
C SER A 130 2.18 4.12 18.67
N ILE A 131 2.13 5.34 18.12
CA ILE A 131 2.35 5.58 16.68
C ILE A 131 3.78 5.19 16.26
N ALA A 132 4.79 5.58 17.05
CA ALA A 132 6.19 5.23 16.78
C ALA A 132 6.42 3.71 16.82
N ARG A 133 5.88 3.02 17.83
CA ARG A 133 5.93 1.56 17.95
C ARG A 133 5.23 0.87 16.78
N PHE A 134 4.02 1.31 16.44
CA PHE A 134 3.27 0.78 15.31
C PHE A 134 4.04 0.95 14.01
N LEU A 135 4.49 2.17 13.69
CA LEU A 135 5.20 2.47 12.44
C LEU A 135 6.65 1.98 12.42
N LYS A 136 7.19 1.52 13.56
CA LYS A 136 8.59 1.11 13.75
C LYS A 136 9.56 2.20 13.28
N ILE A 137 9.37 3.42 13.79
CA ILE A 137 10.23 4.58 13.53
C ILE A 137 10.57 5.29 14.84
N PRO A 138 11.63 6.12 14.88
CA PRO A 138 12.00 6.84 16.10
C PRO A 138 10.88 7.75 16.61
N LEU A 139 10.70 7.79 17.94
CA LEU A 139 9.69 8.63 18.61
C LEU A 139 9.85 10.11 18.24
N GLY A 140 11.08 10.62 18.20
CA GLY A 140 11.36 12.01 17.82
C GLY A 140 10.82 12.36 16.43
N ARG A 141 10.88 11.43 15.47
CA ARG A 141 10.33 11.65 14.12
C ARG A 141 8.82 11.82 14.14
N VAL A 142 8.14 11.05 14.99
CA VAL A 142 6.68 11.15 15.17
C VAL A 142 6.32 12.47 15.81
N ARG A 143 7.01 12.86 16.91
CA ARG A 143 6.79 14.13 17.60
C ARG A 143 7.01 15.35 16.71
N MET A 144 8.10 15.37 15.94
CA MET A 144 8.35 16.45 14.96
C MET A 144 7.19 16.60 13.98
N ALA A 145 6.67 15.48 13.47
CA ALA A 145 5.52 15.50 12.57
C ALA A 145 4.27 16.04 13.26
N ILE A 146 3.98 15.57 14.47
CA ILE A 146 2.81 16.00 15.23
C ILE A 146 2.88 17.50 15.53
N GLY A 147 4.03 18.01 15.98
CA GLY A 147 4.27 19.44 16.19
C GLY A 147 4.07 20.25 14.91
N LYS A 148 4.73 19.85 13.81
CA LYS A 148 4.62 20.49 12.49
C LYS A 148 3.17 20.64 12.02
N TYR A 149 2.34 19.62 12.22
CA TYR A 149 0.95 19.64 11.77
C TYR A 149 -0.04 20.15 12.83
N LYS A 150 0.43 20.78 13.91
CA LYS A 150 -0.40 21.31 15.00
C LYS A 150 -1.33 20.22 15.59
N GLY A 151 -0.81 18.99 15.76
CA GLY A 151 -1.49 17.81 16.31
C GLY A 151 -1.11 17.43 17.76
N ARG A 152 -0.33 18.30 18.42
CA ARG A 152 0.27 18.34 19.77
C ARG A 152 0.79 17.01 20.40
N ASP A 153 2.06 16.67 20.12
CA ASP A 153 2.99 16.02 21.08
C ASP A 153 4.43 16.47 20.80
N PRO A 154 4.87 17.53 21.48
CA PRO A 154 6.28 17.90 21.65
C PRO A 154 6.77 17.59 23.08
N LYS A 155 6.33 16.43 23.59
CA LYS A 155 6.39 15.92 24.96
C LYS A 155 5.23 16.42 25.79
N THR A 156 4.55 15.47 26.45
CA THR A 156 3.43 15.64 27.40
C THR A 156 2.12 16.07 26.79
N GLY A 157 2.18 17.07 25.93
CA GLY A 157 2.06 16.73 24.52
C GLY A 157 0.98 15.69 24.22
N LYS A 158 -0.26 15.89 24.68
CA LYS A 158 -1.39 14.98 24.44
C LYS A 158 -1.97 15.24 23.06
N LEU A 159 -2.18 14.17 22.29
CA LEU A 159 -2.54 14.26 20.87
C LEU A 159 -3.93 14.87 20.62
N ARG A 160 -4.03 15.70 19.56
CA ARG A 160 -5.31 16.25 19.10
C ARG A 160 -6.07 15.25 18.22
N VAL A 161 -7.06 14.56 18.80
CA VAL A 161 -7.93 13.61 18.10
C VAL A 161 -8.57 14.25 16.86
N GLY A 162 -8.66 13.46 15.78
CA GLY A 162 -9.23 13.88 14.51
C GLY A 162 -8.27 14.66 13.62
N LYS A 163 -7.12 15.13 14.13
CA LYS A 163 -6.14 15.87 13.32
C LYS A 163 -5.39 14.91 12.40
N ASN A 164 -5.23 15.35 11.14
CA ASN A 164 -4.38 14.66 10.18
C ASN A 164 -2.92 15.12 10.33
N ILE A 165 -2.02 14.17 10.51
CA ILE A 165 -0.56 14.38 10.55
C ILE A 165 0.09 13.60 9.41
N ARG A 166 1.21 14.10 8.86
CA ARG A 166 1.98 13.41 7.82
C ARG A 166 3.37 13.09 8.33
N ILE A 167 3.78 11.83 8.19
CA ILE A 167 5.04 11.33 8.73
C ILE A 167 5.85 10.74 7.58
N LYS A 168 7.08 11.24 7.37
CA LYS A 168 8.04 10.61 6.45
C LYS A 168 8.38 9.22 6.98
N CYS A 169 7.88 8.19 6.31
CA CYS A 169 7.97 6.81 6.73
C CYS A 169 7.86 5.91 5.53
N ASN A 170 8.91 5.12 5.30
CA ASN A 170 8.86 4.04 4.33
C ASN A 170 7.98 2.91 4.88
N GLY A 171 6.89 2.64 4.18
CA GLY A 171 5.89 1.66 4.59
C GLY A 171 5.10 1.15 3.40
N TRP A 172 4.32 0.12 3.66
CA TRP A 172 3.48 -0.51 2.65
C TRP A 172 2.04 -0.58 3.14
N SER A 173 1.11 -0.57 2.20
CA SER A 173 -0.31 -0.70 2.50
C SER A 173 -1.02 -1.53 1.44
N HIS A 174 -2.26 -1.90 1.72
CA HIS A 174 -3.16 -2.61 0.82
C HIS A 174 -4.62 -2.24 1.12
N LYS A 175 -5.57 -2.75 0.33
CA LYS A 175 -7.02 -2.59 0.54
C LYS A 175 -7.74 -3.90 0.24
N ARG A 176 -8.65 -4.35 1.12
CA ARG A 176 -9.36 -5.64 0.97
C ARG A 176 -10.59 -5.47 0.09
N GLY A 177 -10.44 -5.63 -1.22
CA GLY A 177 -11.53 -5.52 -2.18
C GLY A 177 -12.34 -4.22 -2.00
N TRP A 178 -13.67 -4.35 -2.01
CA TRP A 178 -14.61 -3.25 -1.75
C TRP A 178 -15.09 -3.17 -0.29
N ALA A 179 -14.44 -3.89 0.64
CA ALA A 179 -14.92 -4.02 2.01
C ALA A 179 -14.27 -3.04 3.00
N THR A 180 -13.04 -2.59 2.74
CA THR A 180 -12.29 -1.76 3.69
C THR A 180 -11.70 -0.53 3.05
N GLY A 181 -11.35 0.48 3.86
CA GLY A 181 -10.37 1.48 3.46
C GLY A 181 -8.96 0.88 3.34
N PRO A 182 -7.95 1.71 3.02
CA PRO A 182 -6.57 1.25 2.97
C PRO A 182 -6.02 0.91 4.36
N LEU A 183 -5.15 -0.10 4.43
CA LEU A 183 -4.61 -0.69 5.64
C LEU A 183 -3.08 -0.71 5.59
N LEU A 184 -2.43 -0.19 6.63
CA LEU A 184 -0.96 -0.24 6.82
C LEU A 184 -0.47 -1.54 7.47
N HIS A 185 -1.38 -2.38 7.93
CA HIS A 185 -1.07 -3.58 8.69
C HIS A 185 -1.40 -4.86 7.92
N ASP A 186 -0.69 -5.91 8.27
CA ASP A 186 -0.86 -7.26 7.76
C ASP A 186 -1.99 -8.03 8.48
N ALA A 187 -2.21 -9.30 8.15
CA ALA A 187 -3.28 -10.09 8.75
C ALA A 187 -3.15 -10.30 10.28
N LYS A 188 -1.99 -9.99 10.88
CA LYS A 188 -1.73 -10.06 12.33
C LYS A 188 -1.65 -8.67 12.96
N GLY A 189 -2.12 -7.62 12.29
CA GLY A 189 -2.11 -6.25 12.81
C GLY A 189 -0.73 -5.58 12.83
N LYS A 190 0.31 -6.19 12.23
CA LYS A 190 1.66 -5.63 12.22
C LYS A 190 1.86 -4.70 11.03
N VAL A 191 2.53 -3.55 11.22
CA VAL A 191 2.87 -2.66 10.10
C VAL A 191 3.66 -3.37 9.01
N ILE A 192 3.31 -3.12 7.76
CA ILE A 192 3.95 -3.75 6.62
C ILE A 192 5.19 -2.94 6.22
N LYS A 193 6.36 -3.56 6.32
CA LYS A 193 7.65 -3.02 5.84
C LYS A 193 8.18 -3.72 4.59
N ASP A 194 7.73 -4.95 4.37
CA ASP A 194 8.02 -5.76 3.19
C ASP A 194 6.86 -6.76 3.01
N PRO A 195 6.04 -6.63 1.95
CA PRO A 195 4.91 -7.53 1.71
C PRO A 195 5.27 -9.02 1.68
N ARG A 196 6.53 -9.35 1.31
CA ARG A 196 7.00 -10.74 1.26
C ARG A 196 7.14 -11.38 2.64
N LYS A 197 7.32 -10.56 3.68
CA LYS A 197 7.53 -10.97 5.08
C LYS A 197 6.31 -10.71 5.97
N ALA A 198 5.28 -10.09 5.41
CA ALA A 198 4.05 -9.77 6.12
C ALA A 198 3.14 -10.99 6.24
N SER A 199 2.35 -11.06 7.31
CA SER A 199 1.31 -12.08 7.43
C SER A 199 0.23 -11.85 6.36
N ARG A 200 0.01 -12.88 5.54
CA ARG A 200 -0.93 -12.87 4.43
C ARG A 200 -2.06 -13.88 4.60
N ASN A 201 -2.15 -14.48 5.79
CA ASN A 201 -3.17 -15.46 6.16
C ASN A 201 -4.37 -14.75 6.79
N TYR A 202 -5.37 -14.42 5.98
CA TYR A 202 -6.64 -13.87 6.43
C TYR A 202 -7.68 -15.00 6.61
N PRO A 203 -8.70 -14.81 7.46
CA PRO A 203 -9.80 -15.76 7.56
C PRO A 203 -10.36 -16.11 6.18
N GLY A 204 -10.30 -17.39 5.82
CA GLY A 204 -10.76 -17.91 4.53
C GLY A 204 -9.91 -17.56 3.31
N LEU A 205 -8.80 -16.80 3.39
CA LEU A 205 -7.92 -16.48 2.25
C LEU A 205 -6.45 -16.36 2.68
N ASN A 206 -5.60 -17.28 2.24
CA ASN A 206 -4.17 -17.25 2.50
C ASN A 206 -3.38 -16.89 1.23
N TYR A 207 -2.92 -15.63 1.13
CA TYR A 207 -2.13 -15.18 -0.02
C TYR A 207 -0.66 -15.60 0.13
N SER A 208 -0.39 -16.91 0.12
CA SER A 208 0.93 -17.48 0.41
C SER A 208 1.98 -17.22 -0.67
N LYS A 209 1.56 -17.14 -1.94
CA LYS A 209 2.49 -17.08 -3.08
C LYS A 209 2.81 -15.65 -3.51
N PHE A 210 4.09 -15.29 -3.53
CA PHE A 210 4.55 -14.03 -4.10
C PHE A 210 4.67 -14.14 -5.62
N CYS A 211 4.12 -13.18 -6.37
CA CYS A 211 4.07 -13.25 -7.83
C CYS A 211 4.90 -12.19 -8.55
N GLY A 212 5.22 -11.06 -7.91
CA GLY A 212 6.07 -10.07 -8.54
C GLY A 212 6.07 -8.69 -7.88
N ALA A 213 7.07 -7.89 -8.24
CA ALA A 213 7.13 -6.47 -7.95
C ALA A 213 7.09 -5.69 -9.27
N PHE A 214 6.41 -4.55 -9.25
CA PHE A 214 6.19 -3.70 -10.40
C PHE A 214 6.54 -2.26 -10.02
N CYS A 215 7.22 -1.56 -10.92
CA CYS A 215 7.36 -0.12 -10.84
C CYS A 215 6.26 0.51 -11.69
N VAL A 216 5.43 1.34 -11.06
CA VAL A 216 4.20 1.93 -11.61
C VAL A 216 4.41 3.44 -11.71
N LYS A 217 4.14 4.02 -12.89
CA LYS A 217 4.24 5.46 -13.10
C LYS A 217 3.31 6.18 -12.12
N ASP A 218 3.77 7.29 -11.57
CA ASP A 218 3.03 8.01 -10.54
C ASP A 218 1.77 8.74 -11.05
N ARG A 219 1.48 8.73 -12.35
CA ARG A 219 0.29 9.36 -12.92
C ARG A 219 -0.20 8.67 -14.20
N GLY A 220 -1.49 8.82 -14.45
CA GLY A 220 -2.14 8.38 -15.69
C GLY A 220 -2.19 6.86 -15.86
N ILE A 221 -2.42 6.13 -14.76
CA ILE A 221 -2.59 4.67 -14.73
C ILE A 221 -4.08 4.34 -14.71
N ARG A 222 -4.50 3.30 -15.44
CA ARG A 222 -5.89 2.77 -15.45
C ARG A 222 -5.87 1.25 -15.29
N THR A 223 -6.74 0.68 -14.46
CA THR A 223 -6.72 -0.75 -14.12
C THR A 223 -7.97 -1.53 -14.51
N GLY A 224 -9.10 -0.85 -14.75
CA GLY A 224 -10.35 -1.51 -15.12
C GLY A 224 -10.81 -1.18 -16.53
N HIS A 225 -12.01 -1.66 -16.86
CA HIS A 225 -12.70 -1.35 -18.10
C HIS A 225 -12.97 0.15 -18.27
N ASP A 226 -13.05 0.59 -19.53
CA ASP A 226 -13.74 1.83 -19.87
C ASP A 226 -15.24 1.58 -19.70
N TRP A 227 -15.91 2.47 -18.97
CA TRP A 227 -17.36 2.49 -18.79
C TRP A 227 -17.90 3.74 -19.44
#